data_AF-A0A363U4J6-F1
#
_entry.id   AF-A0A363U4J6-F1
#
_cell.length_a   1.000
_cell.length_b   1.000
_cell.length_c   1.000
_cell.angle_alpha   90.00
_cell.angle_beta   90.00
_cell.angle_gamma   90.00
#
_symmetry.space_group_name_H-M   'P 1'
#
loop_
_entity.id
_entity.type
_entity.pdbx_description
1 polymer ?
#
loop_
_entity_poly.entity_id
_entity_poly.type
_entity_poly.pdbx_seq_one_letter_code
_entity_poly.pdbx_strand_id
1 'polypeptide(L)'
;ALIGHNQCGMVNLVARKDKFIKGLVENAGWEKDWAEEHFMHFSPMFEIGNEVDFVLSEAKRLRLRYPKIQVAPLMYKVEDNLLYQVREN
;
A
#
# COMPACT_ATOMS: atom_id res chain seq x y z
N ALA A 1 -15.01 -7.49 1.15
CA ALA A 1 -14.25 -7.10 -0.05
C ALA A 1 -12.89 -6.58 0.39
N LEU A 2 -11.85 -6.71 -0.45
CA LEU A 2 -10.56 -6.03 -0.29
C LEU A 2 -10.49 -4.92 -1.32
N ILE A 3 -10.22 -3.69 -0.89
CA ILE A 3 -10.23 -2.50 -1.75
C ILE A 3 -8.83 -1.90 -1.74
N GLY A 4 -8.16 -1.90 -2.90
CA GLY A 4 -7.01 -1.04 -3.15
C GLY A 4 -7.44 0.22 -3.89
N HIS A 5 -6.49 1.12 -4.13
CA HIS A 5 -6.71 2.31 -4.92
C HIS A 5 -5.48 2.63 -5.76
N ASN A 6 -5.66 3.27 -6.91
CA ASN A 6 -4.53 3.76 -7.68
C ASN A 6 -3.91 5.01 -7.04
N GLN A 7 -2.71 5.36 -7.50
CA GLN A 7 -1.90 6.42 -6.90
C GLN A 7 -1.58 6.12 -5.43
N CYS A 8 -1.42 4.84 -5.09
CA CYS A 8 -1.16 4.45 -3.72
C CYS A 8 0.21 4.98 -3.27
N GLY A 9 0.25 5.57 -2.07
CA GLY A 9 1.49 6.05 -1.48
C GLY A 9 2.51 4.92 -1.23
N MET A 10 2.02 3.68 -1.12
CA MET A 10 2.83 2.48 -0.87
C MET A 10 3.48 1.89 -2.14
N VAL A 11 3.20 2.45 -3.32
CA VAL A 11 3.93 2.14 -4.54
C VAL A 11 5.12 3.07 -4.69
N ASN A 12 6.29 2.51 -4.95
CA ASN A 12 7.55 3.23 -5.12
C ASN A 12 7.84 4.12 -3.90
N LEU A 13 7.86 3.51 -2.70
CA LEU A 13 8.04 4.23 -1.44
C LEU A 13 9.34 5.02 -1.41
N VAL A 14 10.40 4.47 -2.02
CA VAL A 14 11.72 5.12 -2.11
C VAL A 14 11.64 6.52 -2.71
N ALA A 15 10.82 6.74 -3.74
CA ALA A 15 10.63 8.06 -4.35
C ALA A 15 10.00 9.10 -3.39
N ARG A 16 9.45 8.64 -2.26
CA ARG A 16 8.80 9.47 -1.23
C ARG A 16 9.63 9.59 0.05
N LYS A 17 10.83 8.99 0.10
CA LYS A 17 11.72 8.96 1.27
C LYS A 17 11.89 10.34 1.91
N ASP A 18 12.32 11.33 1.13
CA ASP A 18 12.63 12.67 1.65
C ASP A 18 11.39 13.36 2.22
N LYS A 19 10.23 13.20 1.55
CA LYS A 19 8.96 13.76 2.03
C LYS A 19 8.51 13.10 3.33
N PHE A 20 8.71 11.78 3.46
CA PHE A 20 8.39 11.03 4.67
C PHE A 20 9.26 11.47 5.85
N ILE A 21 10.59 11.51 5.67
CA ILE A 21 11.55 11.94 6.71
C ILE A 21 11.27 13.38 7.14
N LYS A 22 11.11 14.29 6.18
CA LYS A 22 10.76 15.69 6.45
C LYS A 22 9.48 15.79 7.28
N GLY A 23 8.46 14.99 6.94
CA GLY A 23 7.22 14.93 7.68
C GLY A 23 7.40 14.53 9.14
N LEU A 24 8.23 13.53 9.42
CA LEU A 24 8.54 13.07 10.79
C LEU A 24 9.33 14.12 11.58
N VAL A 25 10.32 14.76 10.96
CA VAL A 25 11.13 15.80 11.62
C VAL A 25 10.27 17.02 11.95
N GLU A 26 9.57 17.58 10.95
CA GLU A 26 8.86 18.86 11.11
C GLU A 26 7.58 18.76 11.92
N ASN A 27 6.84 17.65 11.80
CA ASN A 27 5.50 17.52 12.41
C ASN A 27 5.47 16.59 13.62
N ALA A 28 6.44 15.67 13.76
CA ALA A 28 6.49 14.72 14.86
C ALA A 28 7.73 14.89 15.77
N GLY A 29 8.62 15.83 15.46
CA GLY A 29 9.80 16.15 16.28
C GLY A 29 10.86 15.05 16.31
N TRP A 30 10.89 14.19 15.28
CA TRP A 30 11.91 13.14 15.20
C TRP A 30 13.28 13.72 14.86
N GLU A 31 14.32 13.10 15.43
CA GLU A 31 15.68 13.29 14.94
C GLU A 31 15.81 12.71 13.53
N LYS A 32 16.52 13.42 12.65
CA LYS A 32 16.62 13.06 11.22
C LYS A 32 17.17 11.66 11.01
N ASP A 33 18.23 11.29 11.73
CA ASP A 33 18.89 9.99 11.59
C ASP A 33 17.95 8.83 11.98
N TRP A 34 17.13 9.04 13.02
CA TRP A 34 16.14 8.06 13.46
C TRP A 34 14.99 7.91 12.45
N ALA A 35 14.56 9.02 11.85
CA ALA A 35 13.55 8.99 10.79
C ALA A 35 14.07 8.28 9.52
N GLU A 36 15.35 8.49 9.18
CA GLU A 36 16.03 7.79 8.09
C GLU A 36 16.14 6.29 8.35
N GLU A 37 16.62 5.88 9.52
CA GLU A 37 16.75 4.47 9.90
C GLU A 37 15.39 3.77 9.90
N HIS A 38 14.37 4.41 10.48
CA HIS A 38 13.00 3.91 10.46
C HIS A 38 12.51 3.67 9.03
N PHE A 39 12.68 4.66 8.14
CA PHE A 39 12.26 4.51 6.75
C PHE A 39 12.99 3.33 6.08
N MET A 40 14.32 3.25 6.22
CA MET A 40 15.12 2.20 5.58
C MET A 40 14.79 0.80 6.10
N HIS A 41 14.44 0.67 7.38
CA HIS A 41 14.08 -0.61 7.98
C HIS A 41 12.71 -1.11 7.52
N PHE A 42 11.73 -0.21 7.39
CA PHE A 42 10.34 -0.57 7.17
C PHE A 42 9.86 -0.44 5.73
N SER A 43 10.50 0.37 4.89
CA SER A 43 10.07 0.54 3.50
C SER A 43 9.97 -0.78 2.72
N PRO A 44 10.91 -1.75 2.85
CA PRO A 44 10.81 -3.01 2.11
C PRO A 44 9.62 -3.87 2.53
N MET A 45 9.18 -3.74 3.79
CA MET A 45 8.06 -4.50 4.34
C MET A 45 6.70 -3.93 3.90
N PHE A 46 6.61 -2.61 3.72
CA PHE A 46 5.35 -1.92 3.40
C PHE A 46 5.15 -1.60 1.92
N GLU A 47 6.21 -1.67 1.11
CA GLU A 47 6.10 -1.45 -0.33
C GLU A 47 5.28 -2.54 -1.02
N ILE A 48 4.31 -2.15 -1.85
CA ILE A 48 3.37 -3.07 -2.50
C ILE A 48 3.63 -3.28 -3.99
N GLY A 49 4.61 -2.60 -4.57
CA GLY A 49 5.00 -2.72 -5.98
C GLY A 49 3.95 -2.17 -6.96
N ASN A 50 2.89 -2.94 -7.24
CA ASN A 50 1.77 -2.54 -8.09
C ASN A 50 0.45 -2.73 -7.35
N GLU A 51 -0.44 -1.75 -7.42
CA GLU A 51 -1.68 -1.77 -6.63
C GLU A 51 -2.64 -2.90 -7.05
N VAL A 52 -2.74 -3.19 -8.34
CA VAL A 52 -3.62 -4.25 -8.87
C VAL A 52 -3.10 -5.62 -8.46
N ASP A 53 -1.81 -5.88 -8.69
CA ASP A 53 -1.18 -7.15 -8.34
C ASP A 53 -1.23 -7.42 -6.83
N PHE A 54 -1.01 -6.37 -6.02
CA PHE A 54 -1.13 -6.44 -4.57
C PHE A 54 -2.54 -6.85 -4.13
N VAL A 55 -3.59 -6.17 -4.62
CA VAL A 55 -4.97 -6.49 -4.25
C VAL A 55 -5.36 -7.92 -4.66
N LEU A 56 -4.91 -8.38 -5.84
CA LEU A 56 -5.15 -9.74 -6.30
C LEU A 56 -4.46 -10.78 -5.39
N SER A 57 -3.16 -10.59 -5.11
CA SER A 57 -2.39 -11.51 -4.26
C SER A 57 -2.92 -11.57 -2.83
N GLU A 58 -3.31 -10.44 -2.26
CA GLU A 58 -3.87 -10.36 -0.92
C GLU A 58 -5.29 -10.95 -0.83
N ALA A 59 -6.12 -10.72 -1.87
CA ALA A 59 -7.41 -11.39 -1.95
C ALA A 59 -7.24 -12.92 -1.99
N LYS A 60 -6.30 -13.42 -2.81
CA LYS A 60 -5.96 -14.84 -2.85
C LYS A 60 -5.47 -15.36 -1.50
N ARG A 61 -4.57 -14.64 -0.83
CA ARG A 61 -4.05 -14.99 0.51
C ARG A 61 -5.17 -15.13 1.54
N LEU A 62 -6.13 -14.19 1.54
CA LEU A 62 -7.28 -14.22 2.44
C LEU A 62 -8.23 -15.38 2.15
N ARG A 63 -8.53 -15.68 0.87
CA ARG A 63 -9.36 -16.85 0.51
C ARG A 63 -8.72 -18.16 0.95
N LEU A 64 -7.40 -18.30 0.78
CA LEU A 64 -6.66 -19.49 1.23
C LEU A 64 -6.71 -19.65 2.75
N ARG A 65 -6.64 -18.54 3.51
CA ARG A 65 -6.72 -18.56 4.97
C ARG A 65 -8.14 -18.78 5.49
N TYR A 66 -9.15 -18.27 4.78
CA TYR A 66 -10.56 -18.30 5.20
C TYR A 66 -11.46 -18.83 4.07
N PRO A 67 -11.46 -20.16 3.81
CA PRO A 67 -12.05 -20.75 2.60
C PRO A 67 -13.56 -20.60 2.46
N LYS A 68 -14.27 -20.30 3.55
CA LYS A 68 -15.73 -20.08 3.55
C LYS A 68 -16.13 -18.61 3.41
N ILE A 69 -15.17 -17.69 3.38
CA ILE A 69 -15.43 -16.25 3.27
C ILE A 69 -15.22 -15.82 1.83
N GLN A 70 -16.23 -15.16 1.24
CA GLN A 70 -16.07 -14.53 -0.05
C GLN A 70 -15.18 -13.28 0.07
N VAL A 71 -14.07 -13.29 -0.65
CA VAL A 71 -13.18 -12.13 -0.77
C VAL A 71 -13.22 -11.66 -2.22
N ALA A 72 -13.68 -10.44 -2.45
CA ALA A 72 -13.72 -9.81 -3.77
C ALA A 72 -12.65 -8.70 -3.85
N PRO A 73 -11.67 -8.79 -4.79
CA PRO A 73 -10.69 -7.74 -5.02
C PRO A 73 -11.30 -6.58 -5.82
N LEU A 74 -11.27 -5.37 -5.25
CA LEU A 74 -11.78 -4.15 -5.88
C LEU A 74 -10.67 -3.11 -5.97
N MET A 75 -10.71 -2.30 -7.02
CA MET A 75 -9.84 -1.13 -7.20
C MET A 75 -10.68 0.14 -7.26
N TYR A 76 -10.35 1.08 -6.38
CA TYR A 76 -10.83 2.45 -6.43
C TYR A 76 -9.94 3.28 -7.34
N LYS A 77 -10.53 3.98 -8.31
CA LYS A 77 -9.79 4.94 -9.12
C LYS A 77 -10.05 6.35 -8.61
N VAL A 78 -8.97 6.99 -8.16
CA VAL A 78 -9.02 8.33 -7.57
C VAL A 78 -9.47 9.38 -8.59
N GLU A 79 -9.21 9.16 -9.89
CA GLU A 79 -9.54 10.14 -10.94
C GLU A 79 -11.05 10.24 -11.21
N ASP A 80 -11.79 9.14 -11.06
CA ASP A 80 -13.21 9.05 -11.40
C ASP A 80 -14.12 8.75 -10.19
N ASN A 81 -13.54 8.45 -9.02
CA ASN A 81 -14.22 8.07 -7.79
C ASN A 81 -15.10 6.81 -7.92
N LEU A 82 -14.77 5.91 -8.84
CA LEU A 82 -15.51 4.66 -9.05
C LEU A 82 -14.74 3.45 -8.50
N LEU A 83 -15.51 2.39 -8.22
CA LEU A 83 -15.00 1.09 -7.80
C LEU A 83 -15.11 0.07 -8.95
N TYR A 84 -14.00 -0.63 -9.20
CA TYR A 84 -13.87 -1.59 -10.27
C TYR A 84 -13.56 -2.97 -9.70
N GLN A 85 -14.32 -3.99 -10.11
CA GLN A 85 -13.98 -5.38 -9.80
C GLN A 85 -12.78 -5.80 -10.65
N VAL A 86 -11.71 -6.22 -9.98
CA VAL A 86 -10.52 -6.77 -10.66
C VAL A 86 -10.75 -8.25 -10.92
N ARG A 87 -10.41 -8.73 -12.11
CA ARG A 87 -10.50 -10.15 -12.48
C ARG A 87 -9.13 -10.82 -12.32
N GLU A 88 -9.17 -12.05 -11.85
CA GLU A 88 -8.03 -12.98 -11.86
C GLU A 88 -7.99 -13.67 -13.23
N ASN A 89 -6.80 -13.84 -13.81
CA ASN A 89 -6.60 -14.65 -15.02
C ASN A 89 -6.33 -16.11 -14.67
#